data_AF-A0AA88Q3I9-F1
#
_entry.id   AF-A0AA88Q3I9-F1
#
_cell.length_a   1.000
_cell.length_b   1.000
_cell.length_c   1.000
_cell.angle_alpha   90.00
_cell.angle_beta   90.00
_cell.angle_gamma   90.00
#
_symmetry.space_group_name_H-M   'P 1'
#
loop_
_entity.id
_entity.type
_entity.pdbx_description
1 polymer ?
#
loop_
_entity_poly.entity_id
_entity_poly.type
_entity_poly.pdbx_seq_one_letter_code
_entity_poly.pdbx_strand_id
1 'polypeptide(L)'
;MPDYQSKNIFFSPFSVSMALTELSLGAGGETKEQLLSGIGHNSSIFSTEEIHEMFHSFLEDIDQRTAVDIDVGSALYASDKSKPHPKFLENMKEFYHSDGFTVDFRAAETLDKINTYVKEKTHGKIDRAVDSLDPNTFMFLLTYIYFKGKWDMPFNPNKTHEDRFHVDNETTVRVQMMHQNELLKVYYDAELSTKVLCLDYNDSFSMFLAVPDEKKIRPSKIWRRPSLESILKSGRELSGKVFVCPSENLTSMYPSCQT
;
A
#
# COMPACT_ATOMS: atom_id res chain seq x y z
N MET A 1 -1.54 -7.96 -19.56
CA MET A 1 -1.91 -6.96 -18.55
C MET A 1 -2.75 -5.90 -19.24
N PRO A 2 -3.86 -5.45 -18.64
CA PRO A 2 -4.70 -4.40 -19.21
C PRO A 2 -3.91 -3.12 -19.46
N ASP A 3 -4.34 -2.32 -20.43
CA ASP A 3 -3.75 -1.02 -20.79
C ASP A 3 -3.92 0.00 -19.65
N TYR A 4 -3.01 -0.03 -18.68
CA TYR A 4 -2.86 1.01 -17.66
C TYR A 4 -1.99 2.18 -18.15
N GLN A 5 -1.82 2.38 -19.45
CA GLN A 5 -0.82 3.30 -20.01
C GLN A 5 -1.01 4.78 -19.62
N SER A 6 -2.14 5.15 -19.01
CA SER A 6 -2.46 6.55 -18.68
C SER A 6 -3.05 6.79 -17.28
N LYS A 7 -2.95 5.83 -16.34
CA LYS A 7 -3.45 6.02 -14.96
C LYS A 7 -2.35 5.81 -13.93
N ASN A 8 -2.34 6.66 -12.90
CA ASN A 8 -1.51 6.43 -11.71
C ASN A 8 -1.96 5.14 -11.02
N ILE A 9 -0.98 4.35 -10.59
CA ILE A 9 -1.18 3.13 -9.80
C ILE A 9 -0.59 3.40 -8.42
N PHE A 10 -1.38 3.18 -7.39
CA PHE A 10 -0.97 3.27 -6.00
C PHE A 10 -1.63 2.10 -5.29
N PHE A 11 -0.90 1.32 -4.51
CA PHE A 11 -1.46 0.26 -3.66
C PHE A 11 -0.44 -0.11 -2.60
N SER A 12 -0.88 -0.81 -1.55
CA SER A 12 -0.01 -1.33 -0.50
C SER A 12 0.14 -2.83 -0.65
N PRO A 13 1.31 -3.33 -1.09
CA PRO A 13 1.61 -4.75 -1.08
C PRO A 13 1.44 -5.36 0.32
N PHE A 14 1.81 -4.62 1.37
CA PHE A 14 1.64 -5.05 2.75
C PHE A 14 0.17 -5.33 3.08
N SER A 15 -0.74 -4.38 2.81
CA SER A 15 -2.17 -4.52 3.13
C SER A 15 -2.83 -5.66 2.36
N VAL A 16 -2.44 -5.87 1.09
CA VAL A 16 -2.94 -7.00 0.29
C VAL A 16 -2.44 -8.33 0.84
N SER A 17 -1.15 -8.43 1.16
CA SER A 17 -0.58 -9.63 1.75
C SER A 17 -1.18 -9.94 3.13
N MET A 18 -1.40 -8.91 3.94
CA MET A 18 -2.07 -9.00 5.23
C MET A 18 -3.48 -9.57 5.05
N ALA A 19 -4.28 -9.01 4.15
CA ALA A 19 -5.65 -9.48 3.87
C ALA A 19 -5.69 -10.98 3.49
N LEU A 20 -4.81 -11.41 2.59
CA LEU A 20 -4.77 -12.80 2.12
C LEU A 20 -4.30 -13.75 3.23
N THR A 21 -3.33 -13.33 4.04
CA THR A 21 -2.86 -14.12 5.18
C THR A 21 -3.92 -14.20 6.27
N GLU A 22 -4.61 -13.11 6.55
CA GLU A 22 -5.72 -13.03 7.51
C GLU A 22 -6.86 -13.97 7.12
N LEU A 23 -7.26 -14.00 5.83
CA LEU A 23 -8.25 -14.97 5.32
C LEU A 23 -7.78 -16.43 5.48
N SER A 24 -6.47 -16.67 5.43
CA SER A 24 -5.90 -18.01 5.56
C SER A 24 -6.11 -18.63 6.97
N LEU A 25 -6.43 -17.82 7.99
CA LEU A 25 -6.84 -18.29 9.32
C LEU A 25 -8.13 -19.11 9.29
N GLY A 26 -9.05 -18.77 8.38
CA GLY A 26 -10.35 -19.43 8.23
C GLY A 26 -10.42 -20.45 7.09
N ALA A 27 -9.39 -20.49 6.24
CA ALA A 27 -9.33 -21.38 5.09
C ALA A 27 -8.67 -22.73 5.45
N GLY A 28 -9.05 -23.78 4.72
CA GLY A 28 -8.44 -25.11 4.81
C GLY A 28 -8.07 -25.67 3.44
N GLY A 29 -7.22 -26.71 3.43
CA GLY A 29 -6.83 -27.43 2.22
C GLY A 29 -6.28 -26.52 1.11
N GLU A 30 -6.69 -26.79 -0.13
CA GLU A 30 -6.22 -26.09 -1.32
C GLU A 30 -6.50 -24.57 -1.27
N THR A 31 -7.61 -24.13 -0.69
CA THR A 31 -7.92 -22.70 -0.56
C THR A 31 -6.87 -21.97 0.28
N LYS A 32 -6.44 -22.58 1.41
CA LYS A 32 -5.38 -22.02 2.25
C LYS A 32 -4.05 -21.95 1.48
N GLU A 33 -3.72 -23.01 0.75
CA GLU A 33 -2.50 -23.07 -0.06
C GLU A 33 -2.47 -22.01 -1.18
N GLN A 34 -3.60 -21.78 -1.85
CA GLN A 34 -3.72 -20.76 -2.90
C GLN A 34 -3.58 -19.33 -2.33
N LEU A 35 -4.18 -19.04 -1.17
CA LEU A 35 -4.05 -17.75 -0.50
C LEU A 35 -2.58 -17.46 -0.14
N LEU A 36 -1.90 -18.44 0.48
CA LEU A 36 -0.51 -18.28 0.93
C LEU A 36 0.47 -18.27 -0.26
N SER A 37 0.30 -19.12 -1.26
CA SER A 37 1.15 -19.08 -2.46
C SER A 37 1.00 -17.76 -3.24
N GLY A 38 -0.18 -17.15 -3.22
CA GLY A 38 -0.44 -15.85 -3.86
C GLY A 38 0.40 -14.70 -3.29
N ILE A 39 0.79 -14.76 -2.02
CA ILE A 39 1.70 -13.79 -1.38
C ILE A 39 3.18 -14.21 -1.47
N GLY A 40 3.48 -15.29 -2.20
CA GLY A 40 4.83 -15.83 -2.32
C GLY A 40 5.32 -16.58 -1.08
N HIS A 41 4.41 -17.04 -0.20
CA HIS A 41 4.80 -17.84 0.96
C HIS A 41 5.53 -19.10 0.52
N ASN A 42 6.66 -19.35 1.17
CA ASN A 42 7.42 -20.60 1.04
C ASN A 42 7.49 -21.27 2.40
N SER A 43 6.77 -22.38 2.54
CA SER A 43 6.70 -23.17 3.78
C SER A 43 8.04 -23.77 4.21
N SER A 44 9.05 -23.77 3.33
CA SER A 44 10.42 -24.19 3.66
C SER A 44 11.22 -23.08 4.37
N ILE A 45 10.75 -21.82 4.32
CA ILE A 45 11.43 -20.66 4.91
C ILE A 45 10.72 -20.24 6.20
N PHE A 46 9.38 -20.13 6.15
CA PHE A 46 8.54 -19.78 7.29
C PHE A 46 7.38 -20.75 7.40
N SER A 47 6.97 -21.10 8.60
CA SER A 47 5.69 -21.74 8.88
C SER A 47 4.54 -20.75 8.73
N THR A 48 3.30 -21.25 8.64
CA THR A 48 2.13 -20.36 8.53
C THR A 48 1.94 -19.55 9.81
N GLU A 49 2.19 -20.17 10.96
CA GLU A 49 2.12 -19.55 12.27
C GLU A 49 3.13 -18.40 12.39
N GLU A 50 4.36 -18.60 11.94
CA GLU A 50 5.38 -17.54 11.92
C GLU A 50 4.96 -16.33 11.07
N ILE A 51 4.23 -16.53 9.96
CA ILE A 51 3.73 -15.39 9.17
C ILE A 51 2.69 -14.59 9.96
N HIS A 52 1.77 -15.26 10.65
CA HIS A 52 0.76 -14.57 11.46
C HIS A 52 1.42 -13.75 12.57
N GLU A 53 2.41 -14.31 13.27
CA GLU A 53 3.21 -13.63 14.29
C GLU A 53 3.99 -12.43 13.72
N MET A 54 4.55 -12.57 12.51
CA MET A 54 5.24 -11.46 11.84
C MET A 54 4.31 -10.29 11.53
N PHE A 55 3.09 -10.55 11.06
CA PHE A 55 2.10 -9.48 10.85
C PHE A 55 1.69 -8.83 12.17
N HIS A 56 1.46 -9.63 13.21
CA HIS A 56 1.10 -9.14 14.54
C HIS A 56 2.17 -8.19 15.08
N SER A 57 3.43 -8.65 15.14
CA SER A 57 4.55 -7.85 15.61
C SER A 57 4.73 -6.57 14.78
N PHE A 58 4.52 -6.62 13.48
CA PHE A 58 4.61 -5.43 12.63
C PHE A 58 3.48 -4.43 12.90
N LEU A 59 2.27 -4.90 13.17
CA LEU A 59 1.14 -4.03 13.55
C LEU A 59 1.37 -3.40 14.93
N GLU A 60 1.87 -4.15 15.91
CA GLU A 60 2.28 -3.59 17.21
C GLU A 60 3.36 -2.51 17.06
N ASP A 61 4.35 -2.74 16.21
CA ASP A 61 5.39 -1.77 15.89
C ASP A 61 4.83 -0.52 15.21
N ILE A 62 3.78 -0.64 14.38
CA ILE A 62 3.09 0.50 13.77
C ILE A 62 2.33 1.30 14.84
N ASP A 63 1.55 0.61 15.68
CA ASP A 63 0.69 1.24 16.69
C ASP A 63 1.48 2.05 17.73
N GLN A 64 2.76 1.70 17.94
CA GLN A 64 3.67 2.41 18.86
C GLN A 64 4.37 3.63 18.23
N ARG A 65 4.27 3.83 16.92
CA ARG A 65 4.96 4.93 16.23
C ARG A 65 4.24 6.25 16.41
N THR A 66 5.02 7.28 16.70
CA THR A 66 4.52 8.67 16.87
C THR A 66 5.18 9.67 15.93
N ALA A 67 6.29 9.28 15.28
CA ALA A 67 7.04 10.15 14.37
C ALA A 67 6.40 10.27 12.98
N VAL A 68 5.66 9.23 12.55
CA VAL A 68 4.88 9.18 11.32
C VAL A 68 3.39 9.08 11.64
N ASP A 69 2.57 9.70 10.80
CA ASP A 69 1.11 9.56 10.84
C ASP A 69 0.72 8.40 9.92
N ILE A 70 0.60 7.21 10.50
CA ILE A 70 0.32 5.95 9.81
C ILE A 70 -0.83 5.24 10.51
N ASP A 71 -1.77 4.73 9.73
CA ASP A 71 -2.87 3.89 10.22
C ASP A 71 -3.07 2.75 9.23
N VAL A 72 -3.06 1.51 9.72
CA VAL A 72 -3.21 0.29 8.92
C VAL A 72 -4.13 -0.64 9.66
N GLY A 73 -5.08 -1.23 8.95
CA GLY A 73 -5.91 -2.26 9.56
C GLY A 73 -6.85 -2.93 8.59
N SER A 74 -7.64 -3.82 9.15
CA SER A 74 -8.68 -4.55 8.46
C SER A 74 -9.98 -4.60 9.25
N ALA A 75 -11.06 -4.93 8.55
CA ALA A 75 -12.34 -5.21 9.17
C ALA A 75 -13.09 -6.28 8.38
N LEU A 76 -13.62 -7.26 9.11
CA LEU A 76 -14.48 -8.30 8.58
C LEU A 76 -15.94 -7.97 8.82
N TYR A 77 -16.71 -7.89 7.75
CA TYR A 77 -18.16 -7.83 7.79
C TYR A 77 -18.71 -9.20 7.39
N ALA A 78 -19.44 -9.85 8.30
CA ALA A 78 -20.05 -11.16 8.07
C ALA A 78 -21.57 -11.05 8.08
N SER A 79 -22.24 -11.85 7.24
CA SER A 79 -23.69 -11.88 7.19
C SER A 79 -24.25 -12.44 8.50
N ASP A 80 -25.29 -11.79 9.03
CA ASP A 80 -26.11 -12.30 10.14
C ASP A 80 -26.74 -13.68 9.89
N LYS A 81 -26.82 -14.13 8.63
CA LYS A 81 -27.30 -15.46 8.23
C LYS A 81 -26.30 -16.58 8.48
N SER A 82 -25.02 -16.27 8.65
CA SER A 82 -23.96 -17.25 8.88
C SER A 82 -22.91 -16.67 9.82
N LYS A 83 -22.86 -17.17 11.05
CA LYS A 83 -21.88 -16.71 12.03
C LYS A 83 -20.52 -17.35 11.76
N PRO A 84 -19.44 -16.56 11.58
CA PRO A 84 -18.09 -17.10 11.52
C PRO A 84 -17.75 -17.86 12.82
N HIS A 85 -16.84 -18.82 12.71
CA HIS A 85 -16.39 -19.58 13.88
C HIS A 85 -15.73 -18.64 14.91
N PRO A 86 -16.07 -18.71 16.21
CA PRO A 86 -15.54 -17.78 17.22
C PRO A 86 -14.00 -17.72 17.23
N LYS A 87 -13.35 -18.88 17.14
CA LYS A 87 -11.87 -18.94 17.09
C LYS A 87 -11.25 -18.22 15.89
N PHE A 88 -11.95 -18.16 14.76
CA PHE A 88 -11.47 -17.40 13.60
C PHE A 88 -11.50 -15.90 13.88
N LEU A 89 -12.59 -15.39 14.47
CA LEU A 89 -12.71 -13.98 14.86
C LEU A 89 -11.71 -13.60 15.97
N GLU A 90 -11.50 -14.49 16.93
CA GLU A 90 -10.48 -14.31 17.97
C GLU A 90 -9.08 -14.18 17.36
N ASN A 91 -8.71 -15.09 16.45
CA ASN A 91 -7.40 -15.06 15.81
C ASN A 91 -7.22 -13.84 14.89
N MET A 92 -8.27 -13.40 14.18
CA MET A 92 -8.19 -12.16 13.37
C MET A 92 -7.95 -10.94 14.27
N LYS A 93 -8.62 -10.87 15.41
CA LYS A 93 -8.41 -9.78 16.36
C LYS A 93 -7.02 -9.83 17.00
N GLU A 94 -6.56 -11.03 17.38
CA GLU A 94 -5.27 -11.26 18.03
C GLU A 94 -4.11 -10.93 17.09
N PHE A 95 -4.05 -11.55 15.91
CA PHE A 95 -2.90 -11.40 15.02
C PHE A 95 -2.95 -10.17 14.11
N TYR A 96 -4.15 -9.65 13.80
CA TYR A 96 -4.33 -8.61 12.77
C TYR A 96 -5.00 -7.34 13.27
N HIS A 97 -5.34 -7.27 14.57
CA HIS A 97 -6.10 -6.16 15.16
C HIS A 97 -7.40 -5.84 14.39
N SER A 98 -7.95 -6.86 13.73
CA SER A 98 -9.06 -6.72 12.79
C SER A 98 -10.40 -6.60 13.53
N ASP A 99 -11.19 -5.61 13.12
CA ASP A 99 -12.53 -5.39 13.66
C ASP A 99 -13.55 -6.35 13.03
N GLY A 100 -14.42 -6.94 13.84
CA GLY A 100 -15.43 -7.90 13.37
C GLY A 100 -16.86 -7.38 13.53
N PHE A 101 -17.62 -7.37 12.44
CA PHE A 101 -19.01 -6.90 12.39
C PHE A 101 -19.95 -7.96 11.83
N THR A 102 -21.14 -8.07 12.43
CA THR A 102 -22.25 -8.86 11.87
C THR A 102 -23.27 -7.90 11.26
N VAL A 103 -23.61 -8.08 9.99
CA VAL A 103 -24.44 -7.16 9.21
C VAL A 103 -25.46 -7.88 8.31
N ASP A 104 -26.51 -7.18 7.90
CA ASP A 104 -27.35 -7.59 6.78
C ASP A 104 -26.91 -6.85 5.51
N PHE A 105 -26.28 -7.56 4.57
CA PHE A 105 -25.82 -6.98 3.31
C PHE A 105 -26.96 -6.48 2.39
N ARG A 106 -28.22 -6.82 2.69
CA ARG A 106 -29.38 -6.30 1.97
C ARG A 106 -29.82 -4.94 2.48
N ALA A 107 -29.43 -4.57 3.70
CA ALA A 107 -29.79 -3.31 4.31
C ALA A 107 -28.90 -2.19 3.77
N ALA A 108 -29.51 -1.10 3.27
CA ALA A 108 -28.78 0.05 2.74
C ALA A 108 -27.82 0.66 3.78
N GLU A 109 -28.19 0.62 5.06
CA GLU A 109 -27.35 1.08 6.17
C GLU A 109 -26.00 0.35 6.29
N THR A 110 -25.88 -0.88 5.77
CA THR A 110 -24.61 -1.63 5.81
C THR A 110 -23.55 -0.96 4.94
N LEU A 111 -23.95 -0.43 3.78
CA LEU A 111 -23.07 0.33 2.91
C LEU A 111 -22.58 1.62 3.60
N ASP A 112 -23.49 2.33 4.26
CA ASP A 112 -23.16 3.55 5.00
C ASP A 112 -22.23 3.29 6.19
N LYS A 113 -22.46 2.18 6.91
CA LYS A 113 -21.58 1.74 8.01
C LYS A 113 -20.16 1.44 7.52
N ILE A 114 -20.01 0.70 6.42
CA ILE A 114 -18.70 0.38 5.84
C ILE A 114 -17.96 1.66 5.40
N ASN A 115 -18.64 2.56 4.69
CA ASN A 115 -18.04 3.81 4.24
C ASN A 115 -17.70 4.75 5.41
N THR A 116 -18.53 4.81 6.45
CA THR A 116 -18.26 5.57 7.67
C THR A 116 -17.02 5.04 8.38
N TYR A 117 -16.91 3.71 8.54
CA TYR A 117 -15.75 3.07 9.13
C TYR A 117 -14.46 3.42 8.37
N VAL A 118 -14.44 3.29 7.04
CA VAL A 118 -13.26 3.67 6.24
C VAL A 118 -12.94 5.15 6.39
N LYS A 119 -13.96 6.01 6.37
CA LYS A 119 -13.77 7.46 6.52
C LYS A 119 -13.12 7.80 7.86
N GLU A 120 -13.56 7.19 8.96
CA GLU A 120 -12.98 7.39 10.29
C GLU A 120 -11.52 6.92 10.34
N LYS A 121 -11.26 5.67 9.91
CA LYS A 121 -9.93 5.06 9.89
C LYS A 121 -8.94 5.71 8.93
N THR A 122 -9.43 6.48 7.95
CA THR A 122 -8.58 7.23 7.00
C THR A 122 -8.58 8.72 7.28
N HIS A 123 -9.02 9.16 8.47
CA HIS A 123 -9.04 10.56 8.88
C HIS A 123 -9.78 11.47 7.89
N GLY A 124 -10.86 10.96 7.31
CA GLY A 124 -11.69 11.66 6.32
C GLY A 124 -11.09 11.72 4.91
N LYS A 125 -10.02 10.97 4.61
CA LYS A 125 -9.40 10.97 3.28
C LYS A 125 -10.11 10.10 2.26
N ILE A 126 -10.77 9.04 2.72
CA ILE A 126 -11.59 8.18 1.86
C ILE A 126 -13.04 8.31 2.33
N ASP A 127 -13.81 9.16 1.66
CA ASP A 127 -15.22 9.40 1.99
C ASP A 127 -16.14 8.23 1.57
N ARG A 128 -15.80 7.56 0.47
CA ARG A 128 -16.61 6.48 -0.11
C ARG A 128 -15.67 5.44 -0.69
N ALA A 129 -15.51 4.34 0.04
CA ALA A 129 -14.64 3.20 -0.30
C ALA A 129 -15.36 2.15 -1.16
N VAL A 130 -16.67 2.01 -0.93
CA VAL A 130 -17.52 1.01 -1.57
C VAL A 130 -18.72 1.71 -2.19
N ASP A 131 -18.96 1.45 -3.47
CA ASP A 131 -20.09 2.04 -4.20
C ASP A 131 -21.38 1.23 -4.07
N SER A 132 -21.25 -0.09 -3.98
CA SER A 132 -22.36 -1.04 -3.88
C SER A 132 -21.89 -2.35 -3.24
N LEU A 133 -22.81 -3.04 -2.56
CA LEU A 133 -22.61 -4.38 -2.01
C LEU A 133 -23.53 -5.37 -2.71
N ASP A 134 -23.06 -6.61 -2.93
CA ASP A 134 -23.94 -7.69 -3.37
C ASP A 134 -24.85 -8.12 -2.20
N PRO A 135 -26.19 -8.11 -2.36
CA PRO A 135 -27.12 -8.57 -1.32
C PRO A 135 -26.97 -10.04 -0.90
N ASN A 136 -26.20 -10.83 -1.67
CA ASN A 136 -25.88 -12.23 -1.41
C ASN A 136 -24.49 -12.44 -0.80
N THR A 137 -23.72 -11.38 -0.53
CA THR A 137 -22.44 -11.48 0.16
C THR A 137 -22.61 -12.16 1.51
N PHE A 138 -21.77 -13.17 1.78
CA PHE A 138 -21.65 -13.79 3.10
C PHE A 138 -20.57 -13.13 3.93
N MET A 139 -19.49 -12.70 3.28
CA MET A 139 -18.33 -12.10 3.93
C MET A 139 -17.70 -11.02 3.06
N PHE A 140 -17.32 -9.91 3.69
CA PHE A 140 -16.65 -8.78 3.08
C PHE A 140 -15.45 -8.40 3.95
N LEU A 141 -14.24 -8.60 3.41
CA LEU A 141 -13.01 -8.17 4.08
C LEU A 141 -12.58 -6.83 3.50
N LEU A 142 -12.47 -5.85 4.39
CA LEU A 142 -11.94 -4.53 4.10
C LEU A 142 -10.53 -4.44 4.66
N THR A 143 -9.59 -3.89 3.88
CA THR A 143 -8.30 -3.44 4.40
C THR A 143 -8.07 -1.98 4.01
N TYR A 144 -7.37 -1.25 4.85
CA TYR A 144 -7.00 0.13 4.59
C TYR A 144 -5.57 0.40 5.03
N ILE A 145 -5.00 1.43 4.44
CA ILE A 145 -3.75 2.03 4.86
C ILE A 145 -3.83 3.51 4.59
N TYR A 146 -3.43 4.29 5.59
CA TYR A 146 -3.18 5.70 5.51
C TYR A 146 -1.73 5.93 5.93
N PHE A 147 -1.01 6.72 5.15
CA PHE A 147 0.39 7.03 5.41
C PHE A 147 0.67 8.49 5.08
N LYS A 148 1.21 9.20 6.07
CA LYS A 148 1.66 10.58 5.95
C LYS A 148 2.96 10.76 6.72
N GLY A 149 4.06 10.53 6.00
CA GLY A 149 5.41 10.78 6.48
C GLY A 149 5.82 12.25 6.48
N LYS A 150 6.74 12.60 7.38
CA LYS A 150 7.50 13.85 7.34
C LYS A 150 8.90 13.54 6.86
N TRP A 151 9.38 14.22 5.81
CA TRP A 151 10.75 14.04 5.34
C TRP A 151 11.76 14.28 6.45
N ASP A 152 12.79 13.44 6.53
CA ASP A 152 13.96 13.65 7.41
C ASP A 152 14.65 14.98 7.05
N MET A 153 14.84 15.20 5.75
CA MET A 153 15.27 16.47 5.18
C MET A 153 14.12 17.12 4.40
N PRO A 154 13.37 18.08 5.01
CA PRO A 154 12.22 18.69 4.37
C PRO A 154 12.58 19.67 3.26
N PHE A 155 11.80 19.66 2.18
CA PHE A 155 11.86 20.67 1.14
C PHE A 155 11.45 22.04 1.67
N ASN A 156 12.16 23.09 1.24
CA ASN A 156 11.79 24.47 1.59
C ASN A 156 10.56 24.91 0.76
N PRO A 157 9.41 25.23 1.37
CA PRO A 157 8.21 25.61 0.63
C PRO A 157 8.41 26.84 -0.27
N ASN A 158 9.27 27.78 0.12
CA ASN A 158 9.56 28.99 -0.67
C ASN A 158 10.35 28.69 -1.96
N LYS A 159 10.89 27.47 -2.09
CA LYS A 159 11.55 27.01 -3.33
C LYS A 159 10.61 26.21 -4.22
N THR A 160 9.38 25.93 -3.76
CA THR A 160 8.36 25.27 -4.58
C THR A 160 7.77 26.28 -5.55
N HIS A 161 7.76 25.95 -6.84
CA HIS A 161 7.20 26.79 -7.88
C HIS A 161 6.68 25.95 -9.05
N GLU A 162 5.87 26.55 -9.93
CA GLU A 162 5.39 25.85 -11.13
C GLU A 162 6.55 25.43 -12.04
N ASP A 163 6.58 24.16 -12.42
CA ASP A 163 7.51 23.61 -13.41
C ASP A 163 6.77 22.63 -14.35
N ARG A 164 7.44 22.17 -15.40
CA ARG A 164 6.90 21.23 -16.39
C ARG A 164 7.08 19.79 -15.93
N PHE A 165 6.00 19.02 -16.00
CA PHE A 165 6.01 17.57 -15.87
C PHE A 165 5.70 16.93 -17.23
N HIS A 166 6.51 15.96 -17.64
CA HIS A 166 6.35 15.23 -18.90
C HIS A 166 5.47 14.01 -18.67
N VAL A 167 4.23 14.04 -19.18
CA VAL A 167 3.30 12.91 -19.10
C VAL A 167 3.71 11.82 -20.09
N ASP A 168 4.15 12.26 -21.27
CA ASP A 168 4.72 11.44 -22.33
C ASP A 168 5.72 12.28 -23.16
N ASN A 169 6.19 11.77 -24.29
CA ASN A 169 7.17 12.44 -25.14
C ASN A 169 6.67 13.75 -25.78
N GLU A 170 5.36 13.93 -25.90
CA GLU A 170 4.73 15.05 -26.62
C GLU A 170 3.91 15.95 -25.68
N THR A 171 3.47 15.43 -24.53
CA THR A 171 2.58 16.10 -23.59
C THR A 171 3.30 16.58 -22.34
N THR A 172 3.18 17.87 -22.05
CA THR A 172 3.64 18.46 -20.78
C THR A 172 2.50 19.15 -20.04
N VAL A 173 2.53 19.06 -18.72
CA VAL A 173 1.60 19.75 -17.82
C VAL A 173 2.39 20.59 -16.81
N ARG A 174 1.76 21.63 -16.24
CA ARG A 174 2.36 22.40 -15.15
C ARG A 174 1.99 21.79 -13.81
N VAL A 175 2.97 21.67 -12.93
CA VAL A 175 2.79 21.18 -11.56
C VAL A 175 3.60 22.05 -10.61
N GLN A 176 3.18 22.17 -9.35
CA GLN A 176 4.06 22.72 -8.31
C GLN A 176 5.21 21.73 -8.13
N MET A 177 6.45 22.11 -8.38
CA MET A 177 7.61 21.23 -8.24
C MET A 177 8.36 21.61 -6.96
N MET A 178 8.70 20.62 -6.12
CA MET A 178 9.53 20.86 -4.94
C MET A 178 11.01 20.80 -5.33
N HIS A 179 11.82 21.73 -4.82
CA HIS A 179 13.24 21.83 -5.15
C HIS A 179 14.11 21.79 -3.91
N GLN A 180 15.17 20.98 -3.97
CA GLN A 180 16.25 20.98 -2.98
C GLN A 180 17.62 20.77 -3.63
N ASN A 181 18.67 21.21 -2.95
CA ASN A 181 20.04 21.07 -3.40
C ASN A 181 20.90 20.62 -2.23
N GLU A 182 20.86 19.32 -1.94
CA GLU A 182 21.49 18.70 -0.78
C GLU A 182 22.26 17.43 -1.21
N LEU A 183 23.00 16.84 -0.27
CA LEU A 183 23.57 15.50 -0.45
C LEU A 183 22.43 14.48 -0.34
N LEU A 184 22.21 13.72 -1.42
CA LEU A 184 21.10 12.78 -1.51
C LEU A 184 21.60 11.39 -1.90
N LYS A 185 20.86 10.38 -1.43
CA LYS A 185 21.08 8.97 -1.75
C LYS A 185 20.51 8.69 -3.14
N VAL A 186 21.39 8.69 -4.14
CA VAL A 186 21.04 8.44 -5.55
C VAL A 186 21.72 7.17 -6.03
N TYR A 187 20.96 6.32 -6.68
CA TYR A 187 21.42 5.06 -7.24
C TYR A 187 21.19 5.09 -8.75
N TYR A 188 22.02 4.38 -9.50
CA TYR A 188 21.80 4.19 -10.92
C TYR A 188 21.80 2.70 -11.24
N ASP A 189 20.66 2.22 -11.70
CA ASP A 189 20.51 0.89 -12.21
C ASP A 189 20.91 0.88 -13.68
N ALA A 190 22.12 0.41 -13.98
CA ALA A 190 22.63 0.36 -15.35
C ALA A 190 21.86 -0.61 -16.25
N GLU A 191 21.34 -1.71 -15.70
CA GLU A 191 20.58 -2.69 -16.46
C GLU A 191 19.22 -2.12 -16.87
N LEU A 192 18.57 -1.42 -15.95
CA LEU A 192 17.32 -0.71 -16.19
C LEU A 192 17.53 0.73 -16.65
N SER A 193 18.74 1.20 -16.96
CA SER A 193 19.00 2.61 -17.33
C SER A 193 18.14 3.61 -16.53
N THR A 194 18.10 3.45 -15.20
CA THR A 194 17.13 4.10 -14.31
C THR A 194 17.86 4.74 -13.14
N LYS A 195 17.53 6.00 -12.86
CA LYS A 195 17.98 6.70 -11.65
C LYS A 195 16.99 6.42 -10.54
N VAL A 196 17.48 6.04 -9.37
CA VAL A 196 16.65 5.83 -8.17
C VAL A 196 17.08 6.82 -7.11
N LEU A 197 16.16 7.65 -6.65
CA LEU A 197 16.37 8.58 -5.54
C LEU A 197 15.73 7.98 -4.29
N CYS A 198 16.47 7.95 -3.18
CA CYS A 198 15.96 7.58 -1.86
C CYS A 198 15.76 8.84 -1.01
N LEU A 199 14.55 9.02 -0.51
CA LEU A 199 14.17 10.10 0.41
C LEU A 199 13.71 9.48 1.73
N ASP A 200 14.44 9.75 2.79
CA ASP A 200 14.10 9.24 4.12
C ASP A 200 13.02 10.10 4.78
N TYR A 201 12.15 9.44 5.54
CA TYR A 201 11.23 10.09 6.47
C TYR A 201 11.88 10.21 7.86
N ASN A 202 11.32 11.03 8.76
CA ASN A 202 11.73 11.20 10.17
C ASN A 202 11.50 9.94 11.05
N ASP A 203 11.52 8.76 10.44
CA ASP A 203 11.35 7.45 11.06
C ASP A 203 11.99 6.39 10.14
N SER A 204 11.82 5.10 10.40
CA SER A 204 12.42 4.00 9.62
C SER A 204 11.81 3.77 8.23
N PHE A 205 11.13 4.76 7.64
CA PHE A 205 10.52 4.67 6.31
C PHE A 205 11.34 5.48 5.30
N SER A 206 11.42 4.98 4.06
CA SER A 206 12.02 5.69 2.94
C SER A 206 11.15 5.58 1.69
N MET A 207 11.11 6.64 0.89
CA MET A 207 10.52 6.64 -0.44
C MET A 207 11.62 6.45 -1.49
N PHE A 208 11.41 5.48 -2.37
CA PHE A 208 12.25 5.26 -3.54
C PHE A 208 11.55 5.76 -4.80
N LEU A 209 12.14 6.77 -5.46
CA LEU A 209 11.66 7.34 -6.71
C LEU A 209 12.54 6.85 -7.86
N ALA A 210 12.01 5.94 -8.68
CA ALA A 210 12.70 5.40 -9.85
C ALA A 210 12.27 6.14 -11.13
N VAL A 211 13.22 6.83 -11.76
CA VAL A 211 13.02 7.59 -13.00
C VAL A 211 13.88 6.96 -14.11
N PRO A 212 13.27 6.31 -15.11
CA PRO A 212 14.01 5.75 -16.24
C PRO A 212 14.56 6.86 -17.14
N ASP A 213 15.69 6.62 -17.79
CA ASP A 213 16.22 7.55 -18.79
C ASP A 213 15.27 7.61 -20.01
N GLU A 214 15.01 8.84 -20.51
CA GLU A 214 13.98 9.23 -21.48
C GLU A 214 13.85 8.39 -22.76
N LYS A 215 14.83 7.52 -23.08
CA LYS A 215 14.95 6.91 -24.42
C LYS A 215 14.70 5.41 -24.50
N LYS A 216 14.49 4.66 -23.41
CA LYS A 216 14.63 3.18 -23.52
C LYS A 216 13.71 2.24 -22.76
N ILE A 217 12.64 2.64 -22.04
CA ILE A 217 11.94 1.64 -21.20
C ILE A 217 10.43 1.65 -21.26
N ARG A 218 9.90 0.45 -21.46
CA ARG A 218 8.52 0.07 -21.13
C ARG A 218 8.46 -0.15 -19.61
N PRO A 219 7.62 0.57 -18.85
CA PRO A 219 7.49 0.40 -17.40
C PRO A 219 7.39 -1.08 -16.97
N SER A 220 6.80 -1.93 -17.81
CA SER A 220 6.70 -3.39 -17.64
C SER A 220 8.00 -4.16 -17.38
N LYS A 221 9.18 -3.61 -17.72
CA LYS A 221 10.47 -4.25 -17.40
C LYS A 221 10.96 -3.93 -15.98
N ILE A 222 10.62 -2.75 -15.45
CA ILE A 222 10.99 -2.34 -14.08
C ILE A 222 10.28 -3.25 -13.07
N TRP A 223 9.00 -3.53 -13.29
CA TRP A 223 8.17 -4.35 -12.41
C TRP A 223 8.55 -5.84 -12.33
N ARG A 224 9.53 -6.30 -13.12
CA ARG A 224 9.91 -7.72 -13.20
C ARG A 224 11.27 -8.05 -12.56
N ARG A 225 11.98 -7.05 -12.03
CA ARG A 225 13.34 -7.26 -11.50
C ARG A 225 13.32 -7.71 -10.03
N PRO A 226 14.23 -8.61 -9.59
CA PRO A 226 14.34 -9.00 -8.19
C PRO A 226 14.97 -7.89 -7.33
N SER A 227 14.35 -7.67 -6.17
CA SER A 227 14.73 -6.91 -4.96
C SER A 227 15.49 -5.57 -5.10
N LEU A 228 14.96 -4.56 -4.40
CA LEU A 228 15.59 -3.25 -4.15
C LEU A 228 17.02 -3.37 -3.59
N GLU A 229 17.34 -4.47 -2.90
CA GLU A 229 18.67 -4.71 -2.32
C GLU A 229 19.81 -4.65 -3.34
N SER A 230 19.57 -5.14 -4.56
CA SER A 230 20.58 -5.11 -5.63
C SER A 230 20.89 -3.68 -6.06
N ILE A 231 19.86 -2.83 -6.11
CA ILE A 231 19.98 -1.40 -6.41
C ILE A 231 20.70 -0.69 -5.27
N LEU A 232 20.30 -0.94 -4.02
CA LEU A 232 20.90 -0.35 -2.81
C LEU A 232 22.40 -0.63 -2.69
N LYS A 233 22.85 -1.85 -3.01
CA LYS A 233 24.28 -2.23 -2.97
C LYS A 233 25.15 -1.50 -3.98
N SER A 234 24.57 -0.93 -5.03
CA SER A 234 25.28 -0.20 -6.09
C SER A 234 25.34 1.32 -5.90
N GLY A 235 24.76 1.82 -4.81
CA GLY A 235 24.55 3.25 -4.58
C GLY A 235 25.79 4.08 -4.33
N ARG A 236 25.71 5.35 -4.72
CA ARG A 236 26.67 6.38 -4.34
C ARG A 236 25.92 7.62 -3.89
N GLU A 237 26.24 8.15 -2.72
CA GLU A 237 25.72 9.46 -2.35
C GLU A 237 26.31 10.52 -3.29
N LEU A 238 25.42 11.30 -3.89
CA LEU A 238 25.79 12.36 -4.82
C LEU A 238 25.19 13.67 -4.31
N SER A 239 25.97 14.75 -4.37
CA SER A 239 25.41 16.09 -4.22
C SER A 239 24.72 16.45 -5.53
N GLY A 240 23.48 16.93 -5.43
CA GLY A 240 22.71 17.24 -6.62
C GLY A 240 21.45 18.05 -6.34
N LYS A 241 20.98 18.72 -7.39
CA LYS A 241 19.66 19.32 -7.41
C LYS A 241 18.63 18.24 -7.67
N VAL A 242 17.66 18.13 -6.79
CA VAL A 242 16.54 17.21 -6.93
C VAL A 242 15.24 17.98 -7.06
N PHE A 243 14.41 17.50 -7.97
CA PHE A 243 13.14 18.05 -8.37
C PHE A 243 12.13 16.93 -8.14
N VAL A 244 11.17 17.14 -7.24
CA VAL A 244 10.16 16.14 -6.91
C VAL A 244 8.80 16.78 -7.07
N CYS A 245 7.96 16.19 -7.91
CA CYS A 245 6.57 16.58 -8.00
C CYS A 245 5.88 16.13 -6.70
N PRO A 246 5.31 17.03 -5.88
CA PRO A 246 4.34 16.64 -4.89
C PRO A 246 3.16 16.05 -5.64
N SER A 247 2.93 14.75 -5.48
CA SER A 247 1.63 14.19 -5.80
C SER A 247 0.69 14.64 -4.69
N GLU A 248 -0.25 15.52 -5.01
CA GLU A 248 -1.28 15.89 -4.04
C GLU A 248 -2.21 14.68 -3.85
N ASN A 249 -2.05 14.00 -2.70
CA ASN A 249 -2.89 12.92 -2.18
C ASN A 249 -3.21 11.81 -3.20
N LEU A 250 -2.33 10.81 -3.31
CA LEU A 250 -2.67 9.58 -4.02
C LEU A 250 -3.68 8.77 -3.19
N THR A 251 -4.83 8.47 -3.79
CA THR A 251 -5.82 7.56 -3.23
C THR A 251 -6.21 6.57 -4.31
N SER A 252 -6.25 5.30 -3.93
CA SER A 252 -6.59 4.19 -4.80
C SER A 252 -7.53 3.26 -4.08
N MET A 253 -8.54 2.78 -4.79
CA MET A 253 -9.45 1.77 -4.29
C MET A 253 -9.40 0.59 -5.25
N TYR A 254 -9.26 -0.60 -4.68
CA TYR A 254 -9.31 -1.85 -5.42
C TYR A 254 -10.51 -2.65 -4.94
N PRO A 255 -11.14 -3.44 -5.82
CA PRO A 255 -12.23 -4.33 -5.41
C PRO A 255 -11.78 -5.21 -4.25
N SER A 256 -12.51 -5.18 -3.15
CA SER A 256 -12.35 -6.10 -2.03
C SER A 256 -12.94 -7.47 -2.37
N CYS A 257 -12.46 -8.50 -1.68
CA CYS A 257 -13.03 -9.85 -1.82
C CYS A 257 -14.45 -9.87 -1.27
N GLN A 258 -15.42 -10.15 -2.15
CA GLN A 258 -16.79 -10.49 -1.81
C GLN A 258 -16.97 -11.98 -2.12
N THR A 259 -17.43 -12.74 -1.13
CA THR A 259 -17.77 -14.16 -1.27
C THR A 259 -19.18 -14.42 -0.79
#